data_AF-A0A7K2QP25-F1
#
_entry.id   AF-A0A7K2QP25-F1
#
_cell.length_a   1.000
_cell.length_b   1.000
_cell.length_c   1.000
_cell.angle_alpha   90.00
_cell.angle_beta   90.00
_cell.angle_gamma   90.00
#
_symmetry.space_group_name_H-M   'P 1'
#
loop_
_entity.id
_entity.type
_entity.pdbx_description
1 polymer ?
#
loop_
_entity_poly.entity_id
_entity_poly.type
_entity_poly.pdbx_seq_one_letter_code
_entity_poly.pdbx_strand_id
1 'polypeptide(L)'
;ALVMGELRHALRAYAALGHPPHTLLSNLDRLLLMHHPGWTATLCIVLIDLEGRRVHVANAGHLPPLLMPPDDPPRYLHEHGPLLGMRL
;
A
#
# COMPACT_ATOMS: atom_id res chain seq x y z
N ALA A 1 -3.81 -16.51 9.07
CA ALA A 1 -2.44 -16.30 9.56
C ALA A 1 -2.37 -15.04 10.41
N LEU A 2 -1.64 -15.07 11.52
CA LEU A 2 -1.53 -13.99 12.52
C LEU A 2 -0.98 -12.69 11.93
N VAL A 3 0.12 -12.76 11.16
CA VAL A 3 0.81 -11.63 10.51
C VAL A 3 -0.13 -10.77 9.65
N MET A 4 -0.96 -11.42 8.83
CA MET A 4 -1.92 -10.72 7.97
C MET A 4 -3.04 -10.05 8.76
N GLY A 5 -3.41 -10.61 9.92
CA GLY A 5 -4.33 -9.97 10.85
C GLY A 5 -3.73 -8.67 11.38
N GLU A 6 -2.49 -8.71 11.84
CA GLU A 6 -1.78 -7.55 12.37
C GLU A 6 -1.61 -6.44 11.33
N LEU A 7 -1.10 -6.76 10.14
CA LEU A 7 -0.93 -5.79 9.06
C LEU A 7 -2.24 -5.08 8.70
N ARG A 8 -3.36 -5.82 8.64
CA ARG A 8 -4.68 -5.22 8.37
C ARG A 8 -5.15 -4.29 9.48
N HIS A 9 -4.95 -4.63 10.75
CA HIS A 9 -5.35 -3.77 11.86
C HIS A 9 -4.48 -2.52 11.92
N ALA A 10 -3.17 -2.66 11.76
CA ALA A 10 -2.25 -1.54 11.70
C ALA A 10 -2.55 -0.59 10.54
N LEU A 11 -2.83 -1.13 9.34
CA LEU A 11 -3.22 -0.33 8.18
C LEU A 11 -4.47 0.50 8.48
N ARG A 12 -5.50 -0.10 9.08
CA ARG A 12 -6.73 0.63 9.46
C ARG A 12 -6.45 1.72 10.48
N ALA A 13 -5.63 1.44 11.50
CA ALA A 13 -5.26 2.42 12.52
C ALA A 13 -4.50 3.60 11.92
N TYR A 14 -3.48 3.35 11.09
CA TYR A 14 -2.70 4.41 10.44
C TYR A 14 -3.52 5.20 9.42
N ALA A 15 -4.42 4.53 8.68
CA ALA A 15 -5.31 5.22 7.74
C ALA A 15 -6.32 6.12 8.45
N ALA A 16 -6.81 5.73 9.63
CA ALA A 16 -7.72 6.56 10.44
C ALA A 16 -7.06 7.87 10.92
N LEU A 17 -5.73 7.94 10.94
CA LEU A 17 -4.97 9.16 11.25
C LEU A 17 -4.77 10.07 10.03
N GLY A 18 -5.30 9.71 8.85
CA GLY A 18 -5.23 10.53 7.64
C GLY A 18 -3.86 10.56 6.97
N HIS A 19 -2.99 9.59 7.25
CA HIS A 19 -1.67 9.54 6.63
C HIS A 19 -1.76 9.27 5.11
N PRO A 20 -0.89 9.89 4.29
CA PRO A 20 -0.84 9.60 2.87
C PRO A 20 -0.33 8.17 2.61
N PRO A 21 -0.64 7.56 1.45
CA PRO A 21 -0.37 6.15 1.20
C PRO A 21 1.10 5.73 1.31
N HIS A 22 2.04 6.59 0.92
CA HIS A 22 3.47 6.29 1.06
C HIS A 22 3.90 6.17 2.54
N THR A 23 3.38 7.03 3.42
CA THR A 23 3.60 6.96 4.87
C THR A 23 2.99 5.69 5.46
N LEU A 24 1.80 5.28 4.99
CA LEU A 24 1.19 4.01 5.40
C LEU A 24 2.10 2.82 5.09
N LEU A 25 2.66 2.76 3.88
CA LEU A 25 3.60 1.71 3.51
C LEU A 25 4.86 1.72 4.38
N SER A 26 5.48 2.88 4.62
CA SER A 26 6.67 2.98 5.48
C SER A 26 6.41 2.53 6.92
N ASN A 27 5.25 2.90 7.49
CA ASN A 27 4.88 2.48 8.84
C ASN A 27 4.61 0.97 8.93
N LEU A 28 3.97 0.40 7.91
CA LEU A 28 3.72 -1.05 7.84
C LEU A 28 5.00 -1.84 7.60
N ASP A 29 5.91 -1.34 6.78
CA ASP A 29 7.24 -1.94 6.57
C ASP A 29 8.01 -2.00 7.89
N ARG A 30 8.06 -0.88 8.62
CA ARG A 30 8.70 -0.81 9.94
C ARG A 30 8.04 -1.77 10.94
N LEU A 31 6.71 -1.84 10.97
CA LEU A 31 6.00 -2.78 11.84
C LEU A 31 6.38 -4.22 11.51
N LEU A 32 6.38 -4.60 10.23
CA LEU A 32 6.72 -5.95 9.80
C LEU A 32 8.15 -6.31 10.18
N LEU A 33 9.10 -5.40 9.94
CA LEU A 33 10.51 -5.59 10.31
C LEU A 33 10.73 -5.72 11.82
N MET A 34 9.95 -5.00 12.64
CA MET A 34 10.08 -5.04 14.10
C MET A 34 9.44 -6.28 14.73
N HIS A 35 8.25 -6.69 14.26
CA HIS A 35 7.48 -7.74 14.91
C HIS A 35 7.62 -9.11 14.25
N HIS A 36 7.96 -9.15 12.95
CA HIS A 36 8.05 -10.38 12.16
C HIS A 36 9.32 -10.39 11.29
N PRO A 37 10.52 -10.41 11.90
CA PRO A 37 11.77 -10.42 11.14
C PRO A 37 11.84 -11.62 10.19
N GLY A 38 12.28 -11.38 8.95
CA GLY A 38 12.36 -12.41 7.90
C GLY A 38 11.06 -12.67 7.15
N TRP A 39 9.94 -12.06 7.58
CA TRP A 39 8.69 -12.10 6.82
C TRP A 39 8.63 -10.96 5.81
N THR A 40 7.96 -11.25 4.70
CA THR A 40 7.69 -10.28 3.65
C THR A 40 6.22 -10.29 3.25
N ALA A 41 5.71 -9.16 2.79
CA ALA A 41 4.34 -9.05 2.30
C ALA A 41 4.23 -8.08 1.12
N THR A 42 3.40 -8.43 0.15
CA THR A 42 3.00 -7.49 -0.91
C THR A 42 1.79 -6.68 -0.46
N LEU A 43 1.69 -5.42 -0.86
CA LEU A 43 0.54 -4.57 -0.54
C LEU A 43 0.27 -3.55 -1.65
N CYS A 44 -1.00 -3.28 -1.96
CA CYS A 44 -1.42 -2.17 -2.81
C CYS A 44 -2.47 -1.34 -2.07
N ILE A 45 -2.21 -0.04 -1.91
CA ILE A 45 -3.11 0.92 -1.28
C ILE A 45 -3.61 1.88 -2.35
N VAL A 46 -4.93 2.04 -2.42
CA VAL A 46 -5.59 3.04 -3.26
C VAL A 46 -6.34 4.00 -2.35
N LEU A 47 -5.97 5.27 -2.39
CA LEU A 47 -6.65 6.35 -1.69
C LEU A 47 -7.39 7.20 -2.72
N ILE A 48 -8.70 7.37 -2.51
CA ILE A 48 -9.57 8.19 -3.34
C ILE A 48 -9.72 9.54 -2.63
N ASP A 49 -9.12 10.58 -3.19
CA ASP A 49 -9.28 11.97 -2.75
C ASP A 49 -10.36 12.64 -3.60
N LEU A 50 -11.55 12.77 -3.01
CA LEU A 50 -12.70 13.39 -3.67
C LEU A 50 -12.57 14.92 -3.76
N GLU A 51 -11.90 15.55 -2.80
CA GLU A 51 -11.73 17.00 -2.75
C GLU A 51 -10.74 17.46 -3.81
N GLY A 52 -9.56 16.83 -3.86
CA GLY A 52 -8.55 17.09 -4.87
C GLY A 52 -8.84 16.44 -6.23
N ARG A 53 -9.89 15.63 -6.33
CA ARG A 53 -10.28 14.85 -7.53
C ARG A 53 -9.13 13.99 -8.05
N ARG A 54 -8.45 13.29 -7.14
CA ARG A 54 -7.26 12.48 -7.44
C ARG A 54 -7.37 11.10 -6.83
N VAL A 55 -6.65 10.16 -7.42
CA VAL A 55 -6.44 8.83 -6.85
C VAL A 55 -4.94 8.68 -6.61
N HIS A 56 -4.58 8.33 -5.38
CA HIS A 56 -3.21 8.00 -5.02
C HIS A 56 -3.08 6.48 -4.94
N VAL A 57 -2.10 5.94 -5.66
CA VAL A 57 -1.76 4.52 -5.64
C VAL A 57 -0.38 4.36 -5.06
N ALA A 58 -0.26 3.51 -4.04
CA ALA A 58 1.03 3.12 -3.48
C ALA A 58 1.11 1.59 -3.47
N ASN A 59 2.09 1.06 -4.21
CA ASN A 59 2.25 -0.36 -4.42
C ASN A 59 3.60 -0.82 -3.86
N ALA A 60 3.58 -1.80 -2.96
CA ALA A 60 4.73 -2.49 -2.38
C ALA A 60 4.79 -3.92 -2.92
N GLY A 61 5.38 -4.10 -4.11
CA GLY A 61 5.61 -5.41 -4.75
C GLY A 61 4.35 -6.22 -5.11
N HIS A 62 3.16 -5.61 -5.13
CA HIS A 62 1.92 -6.25 -5.56
C HIS A 62 1.70 -6.12 -7.07
N LEU A 63 0.79 -6.92 -7.64
CA LEU A 63 0.50 -6.84 -9.07
C LEU A 63 0.00 -5.43 -9.47
N PRO A 64 0.41 -4.91 -10.64
CA PRO A 64 -0.05 -3.63 -11.16
C PRO A 64 -1.58 -3.51 -11.16
N PRO A 65 -2.18 -2.50 -10.51
CA PRO A 65 -3.62 -2.29 -10.59
C PRO A 65 -4.00 -1.76 -11.97
N LEU A 66 -5.18 -2.16 -12.46
CA LEU A 66 -5.75 -1.67 -13.72
C LEU A 66 -6.48 -0.35 -13.47
N LEU A 67 -6.10 0.71 -14.19
CA LEU A 67 -6.80 1.98 -14.25
C LEU A 67 -7.70 2.01 -15.48
N MET A 68 -8.99 2.25 -15.28
CA MET A 68 -10.00 2.41 -16.33
C MET A 68 -10.57 3.83 -16.28
N PRO A 69 -9.94 4.80 -16.97
CA PRO A 69 -10.48 6.15 -17.07
C PRO A 69 -11.67 6.18 -18.06
N PRO A 70 -12.61 7.15 -17.94
CA PRO A 70 -13.77 7.23 -18.82
C PRO A 70 -13.41 7.46 -20.30
N ASP A 71 -12.37 8.25 -20.55
CA ASP A 71 -12.05 8.78 -21.88
C ASP A 71 -10.74 8.23 -22.48
N ASP A 72 -9.96 7.44 -21.73
CA ASP A 72 -8.75 6.78 -22.25
C ASP A 72 -8.88 5.25 -22.19
N PRO A 73 -8.08 4.51 -23.00
CA PRO A 73 -7.98 3.06 -22.86
C PRO A 73 -7.53 2.62 -21.45
N PRO A 74 -7.98 1.44 -20.99
CA PRO A 74 -7.48 0.83 -19.76
C PRO A 74 -5.95 0.66 -19.79
N ARG A 75 -5.29 0.94 -18.68
CA ARG A 75 -3.84 0.74 -18.54
C ARG A 75 -3.48 0.23 -17.15
N TYR A 76 -2.47 -0.62 -17.08
CA TYR A 76 -1.90 -1.03 -15.80
C TYR A 76 -0.97 0.05 -15.25
N LEU A 77 -1.01 0.27 -13.93
CA LEU A 77 -0.08 1.15 -13.22
C LEU A 77 1.11 0.32 -12.75
N HIS A 78 2.21 0.41 -13.49
CA HIS A 78 3.38 -0.46 -13.29
C HIS A 78 4.35 0.05 -12.22
N GLU A 79 4.22 1.30 -11.79
CA GLU A 79 5.06 1.87 -10.75
C GLU A 79 4.83 1.16 -9.41
N HIS A 80 5.89 0.60 -8.83
CA HIS A 80 5.84 -0.01 -7.51
C HIS A 80 7.17 0.12 -6.78
N GLY A 81 7.10 0.16 -5.45
CA GLY A 81 8.23 -0.05 -4.57
C GLY A 81 8.48 -1.54 -4.29
N PRO A 82 9.48 -1.85 -3.45
CA PRO A 82 9.71 -3.20 -3.00
C PRO A 82 8.57 -3.73 -2.13
N LEU A 83 8.50 -5.06 -1.97
CA LEU A 83 7.63 -5.68 -0.97
C LEU A 83 8.07 -5.27 0.44
N LEU A 84 7.13 -5.28 1.38
CA LEU A 84 7.42 -4.97 2.77
C LEU A 84 8.39 -6.03 3.34
N GLY A 85 9.29 -5.60 4.22
CA GLY A 85 10.24 -6.46 4.93
C GLY A 85 11.58 -6.66 4.23
N MET A 86 11.83 -6.07 3.05
CA MET A 86 13.07 -6.32 2.29
C MET A 86 14.32 -5.56 2.76
N ARG A 87 14.19 -4.51 3.57
CA ARG A 87 15.32 -3.68 4.06
C ARG A 87 16.21 -3.08 2.95
N LEU A 88 15.62 -2.67 1.82
CA LEU A 88 16.34 -1.98 0.74
C LEU A 88 16.55 -0.49 1.03
#